data_AF-A0A1Q4WWM5-F1
#
_entry.id   AF-A0A1Q4WWM5-F1
#
_cell.length_a   1.000
_cell.length_b   1.000
_cell.length_c   1.000
_cell.angle_alpha   90.00
_cell.angle_beta   90.00
_cell.angle_gamma   90.00
#
_symmetry.space_group_name_H-M   'P 1'
#
loop_
_entity.id
_entity.type
_entity.pdbx_description
1 polymer ?
#
loop_
_entity_poly.entity_id
_entity_poly.type
_entity_poly.pdbx_seq_one_letter_code
_entity_poly.pdbx_strand_id
1 'polypeptide(L)'
;MFPSPEEKNFGFYLTGAGSDNPFSSFMVDQIPDLAFWGSSTGQFFSRYTYREIEDDNSLFSGVEDPRVDNITDAALADYRKTYGPEVTKDDIFYYVYGLLHSPDYRNQFAADLKRSLPRIPKVTDFPAFVEAGRKLAKLHIGYESVQPYPLEEKVTGPTPTPLDELYRVQKMKFKSRDDRSTIVYNSRVTVSEIPERAYRYQLGARSAVEWIIDRYQVKTDKASGIVNDPNDWSEDPRYIIDLLGRIVTVSLETVDIVEALPPMEILDA
;
A
#
# COMPACT_ATOMS: atom_id res chain seq x y z
N MET A 1 14.56 12.46 1.28
CA MET A 1 13.09 12.25 1.16
C MET A 1 12.43 12.14 2.52
N PHE A 2 13.03 11.39 3.46
CA PHE A 2 12.66 11.36 4.88
C PHE A 2 13.91 11.76 5.68
N PRO A 3 14.12 13.05 5.99
CA PRO A 3 15.37 13.51 6.62
C PRO A 3 15.49 13.07 8.09
N SER A 4 14.40 13.08 8.85
CA SER A 4 14.34 12.51 10.20
C SER A 4 12.98 11.82 10.46
N PRO A 5 12.83 11.08 11.57
CA PRO A 5 11.55 10.46 11.96
C PRO A 5 10.39 11.45 12.16
N GLU A 6 10.67 12.71 12.45
CA GLU A 6 9.68 13.75 12.73
C GLU A 6 9.07 14.34 11.45
N GLU A 7 9.82 14.39 10.35
CA GLU A 7 9.33 14.92 9.09
C GLU A 7 8.47 13.92 8.32
N LYS A 8 7.20 14.30 8.13
CA LYS A 8 6.23 13.49 7.41
C LYS A 8 6.32 13.69 5.90
N ASN A 9 6.44 12.59 5.18
CA ASN A 9 6.31 12.56 3.73
C ASN A 9 5.50 11.33 3.32
N PHE A 10 5.05 11.30 2.08
CA PHE A 10 4.38 10.13 1.52
C PHE A 10 4.71 10.01 0.05
N GLY A 11 4.45 8.84 -0.50
CA GLY A 11 4.72 8.55 -1.89
C GLY A 11 4.19 7.18 -2.24
N PHE A 12 4.28 6.81 -3.52
CA PHE A 12 3.97 5.45 -3.92
C PHE A 12 5.21 4.72 -4.41
N TYR A 13 5.31 3.46 -4.02
CA TYR A 13 6.34 2.55 -4.44
C TYR A 13 5.84 1.75 -5.65
N LEU A 14 6.66 1.69 -6.70
CA LEU A 14 6.38 0.92 -7.91
C LEU A 14 7.28 -0.30 -8.00
N THR A 15 6.78 -1.37 -8.61
CA THR A 15 7.62 -2.47 -9.07
C THR A 15 8.68 -1.96 -10.05
N GLY A 16 9.93 -2.38 -9.87
CA GLY A 16 11.05 -1.95 -10.69
C GLY A 16 11.00 -2.54 -12.10
N ALA A 17 11.59 -1.83 -13.06
CA ALA A 17 11.76 -2.32 -14.42
C ALA A 17 12.59 -3.61 -14.42
N GLY A 18 12.12 -4.63 -15.15
CA GLY A 18 12.77 -5.94 -15.22
C GLY A 18 12.45 -6.87 -14.05
N SER A 19 11.58 -6.48 -13.11
CA SER A 19 11.16 -7.36 -12.02
C SER A 19 10.44 -8.62 -12.54
N ASP A 20 10.61 -9.70 -11.79
CA ASP A 20 9.85 -10.94 -11.88
C ASP A 20 8.42 -10.81 -11.32
N ASN A 21 8.15 -9.80 -10.50
CA ASN A 21 6.84 -9.53 -9.94
C ASN A 21 5.92 -8.81 -10.95
N PRO A 22 4.60 -9.07 -10.94
CA PRO A 22 3.61 -8.27 -11.65
C PRO A 22 3.68 -6.78 -11.26
N PHE A 23 3.41 -5.90 -12.23
CA PHE A 23 3.38 -4.46 -11.99
C PHE A 23 2.39 -4.11 -10.87
N SER A 24 2.90 -3.44 -9.84
CA SER A 24 2.16 -3.05 -8.66
C SER A 24 2.56 -1.65 -8.20
N SER A 25 1.63 -0.99 -7.52
CA SER A 25 1.81 0.36 -6.98
C SER A 25 1.15 0.42 -5.60
N PHE A 26 1.86 0.88 -4.58
CA PHE A 26 1.32 1.00 -3.22
C PHE A 26 1.77 2.30 -2.57
N MET A 27 0.83 3.02 -1.96
CA MET A 27 1.09 4.28 -1.28
C MET A 27 1.60 4.01 0.13
N VAL A 28 2.68 4.67 0.54
CA VAL A 28 3.27 4.59 1.87
C VAL A 28 3.60 5.99 2.38
N ASP A 29 3.53 6.15 3.70
CA ASP A 29 3.98 7.35 4.42
C ASP A 29 5.21 7.08 5.31
N GLN A 30 5.80 5.88 5.15
CA GLN A 30 7.03 5.44 5.82
C GLN A 30 8.15 5.21 4.80
N ILE A 31 9.38 5.03 5.29
CA ILE A 31 10.53 4.71 4.46
C ILE A 31 10.35 3.31 3.87
N PRO A 32 10.22 3.16 2.53
CA PRO A 32 10.05 1.83 1.93
C PRO A 32 11.38 1.09 1.87
N ASP A 33 11.34 -0.22 2.15
CA ASP A 33 12.46 -1.12 1.92
C ASP A 33 12.78 -1.26 0.42
N LEU A 34 14.05 -1.53 0.07
CA LEU A 34 14.47 -1.70 -1.32
C LEU A 34 13.81 -2.95 -1.96
N ALA A 35 13.57 -4.00 -1.19
CA ALA A 35 12.90 -5.22 -1.61
C ALA A 35 11.43 -5.24 -1.14
N PHE A 36 10.75 -4.09 -1.25
CA PHE A 36 9.37 -3.86 -0.81
C PHE A 36 8.39 -4.98 -1.22
N TRP A 37 8.52 -5.49 -2.45
CA TRP A 37 7.67 -6.55 -3.01
C TRP A 37 8.10 -7.98 -2.60
N GLY A 38 8.98 -8.10 -1.61
CA GLY A 38 9.58 -9.36 -1.14
C GLY A 38 10.71 -9.92 -1.99
N SER A 39 10.88 -9.41 -3.20
CA SER A 39 12.03 -9.63 -4.07
C SER A 39 12.12 -8.47 -5.06
N SER A 40 13.25 -8.40 -5.78
CA SER A 40 13.53 -7.36 -6.78
C SER A 40 13.56 -5.94 -6.21
N THR A 41 14.03 -4.99 -7.01
CA THR A 41 14.03 -3.57 -6.63
C THR A 41 12.74 -2.89 -7.12
N GLY A 42 12.52 -1.67 -6.65
CA GLY A 42 11.48 -0.79 -7.15
C GLY A 42 11.87 0.67 -7.10
N GLN A 43 10.92 1.53 -7.43
CA GLN A 43 11.13 2.97 -7.45
C GLN A 43 10.08 3.65 -6.57
N PHE A 44 10.54 4.46 -5.63
CA PHE A 44 9.69 5.30 -4.81
C PHE A 44 9.53 6.68 -5.45
N PHE A 45 8.29 7.13 -5.59
CA PHE A 45 7.93 8.48 -6.04
C PHE A 45 7.35 9.26 -4.87
N SER A 46 8.21 10.05 -4.22
CA SER A 46 7.82 10.90 -3.09
C SER A 46 7.05 12.13 -3.54
N ARG A 47 6.07 12.55 -2.73
CA ARG A 47 5.30 13.78 -2.93
C ARG A 47 6.18 15.01 -2.76
N TYR A 48 7.09 14.98 -1.78
CA TYR A 48 8.01 16.07 -1.47
C TYR A 48 9.46 15.60 -1.42
N THR A 49 10.38 16.52 -1.68
CA THR A 49 11.79 16.41 -1.29
C THR A 49 12.07 17.47 -0.22
N TYR A 50 13.13 17.29 0.57
CA TYR A 50 13.50 18.25 1.60
C TYR A 50 14.81 18.92 1.20
N ARG A 51 14.85 20.25 1.30
CA ARG A 51 16.10 21.00 1.20
C ARG A 51 16.79 21.02 2.56
N GLU A 52 18.12 21.05 2.52
CA GLU A 52 18.92 21.34 3.70
C GLU A 52 18.65 22.80 4.10
N ILE A 53 18.31 23.01 5.37
CA ILE A 53 18.21 24.34 5.95
C ILE A 53 19.62 24.67 6.43
N GLU A 54 20.26 25.68 5.83
CA GLU A 54 21.52 26.19 6.37
C GLU A 54 21.23 26.83 7.74
N ASP A 55 21.92 26.33 8.75
CA ASP A 55 21.77 26.69 10.16
C ASP A 55 22.41 28.07 10.40
N ASP A 56 21.80 29.13 9.87
CA ASP A 56 22.17 30.49 10.25
C ASP A 56 21.56 30.72 11.64
N ASN A 57 22.43 30.91 12.64
CA ASN A 57 22.22 30.94 14.10
C ASN A 57 21.18 31.97 14.64
N SER A 58 20.17 32.32 13.85
CA SER A 58 19.07 33.18 14.20
C SER A 58 17.97 32.37 14.87
N LEU A 59 17.91 32.44 16.19
CA LEU A 59 16.79 32.02 17.06
C LEU A 59 15.40 32.59 16.65
N PHE A 60 15.32 33.40 15.58
CA PHE A 60 14.13 34.12 15.13
C PHE A 60 13.92 34.13 13.61
N SER A 61 14.65 33.32 12.81
CA SER A 61 14.26 33.11 11.41
C SER A 61 12.97 32.27 11.40
N GLY A 62 11.91 32.79 10.78
CA GLY A 62 10.67 32.04 10.60
C GLY A 62 11.00 30.69 9.97
N VAL A 63 10.47 29.61 10.54
CA VAL A 63 10.69 28.24 10.05
C VAL A 63 10.09 28.15 8.65
N GLU A 64 10.89 28.43 7.62
CA GLU A 64 10.50 28.14 6.26
C GLU A 64 10.31 26.63 6.15
N ASP A 65 9.18 26.23 5.56
CA ASP A 65 8.93 24.81 5.29
C ASP A 65 10.01 24.29 4.32
N PRO A 66 10.89 23.36 4.75
CA PRO A 66 11.96 22.86 3.90
C PRO A 66 11.46 21.98 2.75
N ARG A 67 10.16 21.65 2.72
CA ARG A 67 9.55 20.81 1.70
C ARG A 67 9.54 21.50 0.34
N VAL A 68 10.01 20.77 -0.66
CA VAL A 68 9.94 21.10 -2.08
C VAL A 68 8.99 20.13 -2.75
N ASP A 69 8.04 20.68 -3.48
CA ASP A 69 7.06 19.91 -4.25
C ASP A 69 7.73 19.16 -5.41
N ASN A 70 7.58 17.83 -5.48
CA ASN A 70 8.14 17.02 -6.57
C ASN A 70 7.30 17.07 -7.85
N ILE A 71 6.09 17.65 -7.81
CA ILE A 71 5.35 18.03 -9.01
C ILE A 71 5.85 19.41 -9.46
N THR A 72 6.49 19.44 -10.62
CA THR A 72 7.08 20.66 -11.16
C THR A 72 6.01 21.66 -11.62
N ASP A 73 6.34 22.95 -11.61
CA ASP A 73 5.43 23.98 -12.14
C ASP A 73 5.19 23.82 -13.64
N ALA A 74 6.15 23.25 -14.37
CA ALA A 74 5.99 22.90 -15.77
C ALA A 74 4.92 21.82 -15.97
N ALA A 75 4.94 20.75 -15.16
CA ALA A 75 3.90 19.73 -15.19
C ALA A 75 2.53 20.31 -14.81
N LEU A 76 2.48 21.18 -13.79
CA LEU A 76 1.25 21.87 -13.41
C LEU A 76 0.69 22.73 -14.55
N ALA A 77 1.52 23.52 -15.22
CA ALA A 77 1.12 24.35 -16.33
C ALA A 77 0.60 23.50 -17.52
N ASP A 78 1.25 22.38 -17.81
CA ASP A 78 0.86 21.46 -18.88
C ASP A 78 -0.50 20.78 -18.61
N TYR A 79 -0.75 20.35 -17.37
CA TYR A 79 -2.04 19.80 -16.97
C TYR A 79 -3.14 20.87 -16.94
N ARG A 80 -2.86 22.07 -16.43
CA ARG A 80 -3.82 23.19 -16.43
C ARG A 80 -4.21 23.65 -17.83
N LYS A 81 -3.28 23.59 -18.79
CA LYS A 81 -3.57 23.85 -20.20
C LYS A 81 -4.61 22.87 -20.76
N THR A 82 -4.63 21.64 -20.26
CA THR A 82 -5.51 20.58 -20.76
C THR A 82 -6.84 20.54 -20.03
N TYR A 83 -6.82 20.61 -18.70
CA TYR A 83 -7.99 20.36 -17.86
C TYR A 83 -8.59 21.60 -17.20
N GLY A 84 -7.86 22.72 -17.13
CA GLY A 84 -8.34 23.97 -16.52
C GLY A 84 -7.44 24.50 -15.41
N PRO A 85 -7.55 25.79 -15.06
CA PRO A 85 -6.69 26.46 -14.07
C PRO A 85 -6.86 25.95 -12.62
N GLU A 86 -7.98 25.30 -12.31
CA GLU A 86 -8.30 24.74 -10.99
C GLU A 86 -7.46 23.52 -10.60
N VAL A 87 -6.84 22.85 -11.59
CA VAL A 87 -5.95 21.70 -11.33
C VAL A 87 -4.84 22.11 -10.35
N THR A 88 -4.63 21.29 -9.34
CA THR A 88 -3.56 21.42 -8.36
C THR A 88 -2.46 20.38 -8.56
N LYS A 89 -1.31 20.59 -7.92
CA LYS A 89 -0.22 19.60 -7.91
C LYS A 89 -0.64 18.28 -7.24
N ASP A 90 -1.49 18.37 -6.22
CA ASP A 90 -2.07 17.19 -5.59
C ASP A 90 -2.97 16.42 -6.55
N ASP A 91 -3.79 17.09 -7.36
CA ASP A 91 -4.62 16.41 -8.36
C ASP A 91 -3.75 15.62 -9.33
N ILE A 92 -2.64 16.19 -9.79
CA ILE A 92 -1.70 15.47 -10.67
C ILE A 92 -1.10 14.24 -9.96
N PHE A 93 -0.67 14.39 -8.70
CA PHE A 93 -0.09 13.29 -7.94
C PHE A 93 -1.09 12.13 -7.74
N TYR A 94 -2.32 12.44 -7.35
CA TYR A 94 -3.37 11.44 -7.16
C TYR A 94 -3.91 10.88 -8.48
N TYR A 95 -3.97 11.70 -9.54
CA TYR A 95 -4.29 11.25 -10.88
C TYR A 95 -3.34 10.13 -11.33
N VAL A 96 -2.03 10.35 -11.18
CA VAL A 96 -1.02 9.33 -11.51
C VAL A 96 -1.31 8.05 -10.70
N TYR A 97 -1.54 8.17 -9.40
CA TYR A 97 -1.80 7.00 -8.56
C TYR A 97 -3.07 6.24 -8.97
N GLY A 98 -4.17 6.95 -9.27
CA GLY A 98 -5.41 6.36 -9.75
C GLY A 98 -5.26 5.68 -11.10
N LEU A 99 -4.57 6.33 -12.06
CA LEU A 99 -4.33 5.76 -13.39
C LEU A 99 -3.47 4.49 -13.33
N LEU A 100 -2.46 4.45 -12.45
CA LEU A 100 -1.63 3.26 -12.24
C LEU A 100 -2.41 2.07 -11.65
N HIS A 101 -3.65 2.27 -11.17
CA HIS A 101 -4.56 1.22 -10.75
C HIS A 101 -5.59 0.82 -11.82
N SER A 102 -5.69 1.55 -12.93
CA SER A 102 -6.57 1.21 -14.03
C SER A 102 -6.19 -0.13 -14.67
N PRO A 103 -7.14 -1.09 -14.78
CA PRO A 103 -6.92 -2.33 -15.52
C PRO A 103 -6.59 -2.05 -17.00
N ASP A 104 -7.26 -1.08 -17.62
CA ASP A 104 -7.03 -0.69 -19.01
C ASP A 104 -5.58 -0.21 -19.21
N TYR A 105 -5.10 0.67 -18.33
CA TYR A 105 -3.72 1.15 -18.36
C TYR A 105 -2.72 0.00 -18.21
N ARG A 106 -2.92 -0.86 -17.20
CA ARG A 106 -2.01 -1.99 -16.93
C ARG A 106 -1.99 -2.99 -18.08
N ASN A 107 -3.13 -3.24 -18.72
CA ASN A 107 -3.25 -4.16 -19.85
C ASN A 107 -2.64 -3.56 -21.13
N GLN A 108 -3.00 -2.32 -21.46
CA GLN A 108 -2.53 -1.64 -22.68
C GLN A 108 -1.01 -1.43 -22.67
N PHE A 109 -0.42 -1.10 -21.51
CA PHE A 109 1.01 -0.80 -21.38
C PHE A 109 1.82 -1.92 -20.72
N ALA A 110 1.28 -3.15 -20.62
CA ALA A 110 1.90 -4.27 -19.89
C ALA A 110 3.37 -4.54 -20.31
N ALA A 111 3.66 -4.47 -21.61
CA ALA A 111 5.01 -4.70 -22.13
C ALA A 111 6.00 -3.59 -21.71
N ASP A 112 5.55 -2.34 -21.68
CA ASP A 112 6.38 -1.18 -21.33
C ASP A 112 6.60 -1.09 -19.82
N LEU A 113 5.56 -1.38 -19.02
CA LEU A 113 5.63 -1.42 -17.56
C LEU A 113 6.62 -2.48 -17.06
N LYS A 114 6.85 -3.54 -17.84
CA LYS A 114 7.88 -4.54 -17.54
C LYS A 114 9.30 -4.05 -17.80
N ARG A 115 9.50 -3.07 -18.70
CA ARG A 115 10.82 -2.70 -19.24
C ARG A 115 11.30 -1.31 -18.83
N SER A 116 10.39 -0.42 -18.45
CA SER A 116 10.69 0.98 -18.21
C SER A 116 9.73 1.61 -17.20
N LEU A 117 10.06 2.81 -16.71
CA LEU A 117 9.16 3.55 -15.84
C LEU A 117 7.85 3.90 -16.58
N PRO A 118 6.70 3.91 -15.86
CA PRO A 118 5.41 4.25 -16.45
C PRO A 118 5.42 5.62 -17.13
N ARG A 119 4.82 5.71 -18.31
CA ARG A 119 4.52 6.98 -18.98
C ARG A 119 3.05 7.28 -18.77
N ILE A 120 2.76 8.47 -18.26
CA ILE A 120 1.41 8.83 -17.83
C ILE A 120 0.70 9.58 -18.97
N PRO A 121 -0.26 8.96 -19.69
CA PRO A 121 -1.08 9.68 -20.66
C PRO A 121 -2.03 10.66 -19.95
N LYS A 122 -2.58 11.60 -20.72
CA LYS A 122 -3.73 12.41 -20.32
C LYS A 122 -5.00 11.73 -20.84
N VAL A 123 -6.06 11.70 -20.04
CA VAL A 123 -7.30 10.99 -20.34
C VAL A 123 -8.49 11.92 -20.22
N THR A 124 -9.59 11.59 -20.90
CA THR A 124 -10.80 12.42 -20.92
C THR A 124 -11.36 12.67 -19.52
N ASP A 125 -11.51 11.62 -18.70
CA ASP A 125 -12.10 11.72 -17.36
C ASP A 125 -11.04 11.88 -16.25
N PHE A 126 -10.22 12.93 -16.35
CA PHE A 126 -9.20 13.24 -15.36
C PHE A 126 -9.73 13.31 -13.91
N PRO A 127 -10.86 14.00 -13.61
CA PRO A 127 -11.38 14.09 -12.25
C PRO A 127 -11.69 12.73 -11.61
N ALA A 128 -12.26 11.77 -12.35
CA ALA A 128 -12.55 10.44 -11.81
C ALA A 128 -11.29 9.70 -11.36
N PHE A 129 -10.20 9.77 -12.14
CA PHE A 129 -8.92 9.16 -11.76
C PHE A 129 -8.27 9.88 -10.57
N VAL A 130 -8.41 11.20 -10.46
CA VAL A 130 -7.98 11.97 -9.27
C VAL A 130 -8.72 11.48 -8.02
N GLU A 131 -10.05 11.39 -8.08
CA GLU A 131 -10.87 10.96 -6.95
C GLU A 131 -10.55 9.53 -6.52
N ALA A 132 -10.42 8.61 -7.47
CA ALA A 132 -10.02 7.23 -7.20
C ALA A 132 -8.63 7.18 -6.56
N GLY A 133 -7.66 7.94 -7.10
CA GLY A 133 -6.32 8.04 -6.54
C GLY A 133 -6.30 8.57 -5.11
N ARG A 134 -7.12 9.57 -4.78
CA ARG A 134 -7.27 10.10 -3.41
C ARG A 134 -7.86 9.05 -2.46
N LYS A 135 -8.91 8.35 -2.89
CA LYS A 135 -9.55 7.27 -2.10
C LYS A 135 -8.56 6.14 -1.84
N LEU A 136 -7.88 5.66 -2.87
CA LEU A 136 -6.86 4.60 -2.76
C LEU A 136 -5.69 5.02 -1.88
N ALA A 137 -5.16 6.23 -2.05
CA ALA A 137 -4.04 6.72 -1.24
C ALA A 137 -4.39 6.79 0.25
N LYS A 138 -5.57 7.33 0.58
CA LYS A 138 -6.08 7.38 1.95
C LYS A 138 -6.24 5.97 2.53
N LEU A 139 -6.84 5.06 1.77
CA LEU A 139 -7.08 3.68 2.18
C LEU A 139 -5.77 2.92 2.43
N HIS A 140 -4.79 3.06 1.53
CA HIS A 140 -3.54 2.32 1.59
C HIS A 140 -2.58 2.85 2.65
N ILE A 141 -2.50 4.17 2.87
CA ILE A 141 -1.76 4.73 4.00
C ILE A 141 -2.45 4.36 5.32
N GLY A 142 -3.78 4.47 5.37
CA GLY A 142 -4.59 4.20 6.55
C GLY A 142 -4.96 2.73 6.76
N TYR A 143 -4.26 1.77 6.15
CA TYR A 143 -4.66 0.37 6.09
C TYR A 143 -4.84 -0.29 7.48
N GLU A 144 -4.12 0.20 8.49
CA GLU A 144 -4.20 -0.29 9.87
C GLU A 144 -5.32 0.34 10.69
N SER A 145 -5.96 1.41 10.19
CA SER A 145 -6.97 2.20 10.91
C SER A 145 -8.39 2.00 10.38
N VAL A 146 -8.57 1.23 9.30
CA VAL A 146 -9.91 0.92 8.78
C VAL A 146 -10.68 0.01 9.74
N GLN A 147 -12.00 0.01 9.62
CA GLN A 147 -12.82 -0.95 10.35
C GLN A 147 -12.51 -2.38 9.86
N PRO A 148 -12.15 -3.32 10.75
CA PRO A 148 -11.92 -4.71 10.35
C PRO A 148 -13.16 -5.33 9.72
N TYR A 149 -12.97 -6.12 8.67
CA TYR A 149 -14.02 -6.95 8.11
C TYR A 149 -14.48 -7.96 9.18
N PRO A 150 -15.80 -8.19 9.34
CA PRO A 150 -16.34 -9.03 10.41
C PRO A 150 -16.13 -10.52 10.11
N LEU A 151 -14.90 -11.00 10.27
CA LEU A 151 -14.54 -12.41 10.13
C LEU A 151 -15.18 -13.24 11.24
N GLU A 152 -15.60 -14.47 10.93
CA GLU A 152 -16.07 -15.41 11.95
C GLU A 152 -14.86 -16.01 12.68
N GLU A 153 -14.76 -15.79 13.99
CA GLU A 153 -13.67 -16.28 14.82
C GLU A 153 -14.12 -17.52 15.62
N LYS A 154 -13.47 -18.66 15.36
CA LYS A 154 -13.68 -19.90 16.11
C LYS A 154 -12.51 -20.16 17.04
N VAL A 155 -12.79 -20.17 18.34
CA VAL A 155 -11.83 -20.48 19.41
C VAL A 155 -12.04 -21.90 19.93
N THR A 156 -10.93 -22.61 20.15
CA THR A 156 -10.92 -23.97 20.72
C THR A 156 -9.90 -24.08 21.86
N GLY A 157 -10.13 -25.01 22.79
CA GLY A 157 -9.23 -25.27 23.92
C GLY A 157 -9.80 -24.81 25.27
N PRO A 158 -8.96 -24.86 26.33
CA PRO A 158 -9.39 -24.54 27.69
C PRO A 158 -9.76 -23.06 27.84
N THR A 159 -10.77 -22.79 28.67
CA THR A 159 -11.22 -21.43 29.02
C THR A 159 -11.21 -21.32 30.55
N PRO A 160 -10.64 -20.25 31.13
CA PRO A 160 -10.05 -19.07 30.48
C PRO A 160 -8.64 -19.34 29.93
N THR A 161 -8.31 -18.67 28.82
CA THR A 161 -6.95 -18.55 28.27
C THR A 161 -6.61 -17.05 28.21
N PRO A 162 -5.42 -16.61 28.68
CA PRO A 162 -4.96 -15.22 28.52
C PRO A 162 -4.95 -14.76 27.05
N LEU A 163 -5.31 -13.51 26.75
CA LEU A 163 -5.46 -13.04 25.37
C LEU A 163 -4.12 -13.02 24.59
N ASP A 164 -3.03 -12.66 25.26
CA ASP A 164 -1.66 -12.71 24.74
C ASP A 164 -1.26 -14.13 24.34
N GLU A 165 -1.68 -15.13 25.11
CA GLU A 165 -1.47 -16.53 24.76
C GLU A 165 -2.43 -16.98 23.64
N LEU A 166 -3.69 -16.52 23.68
CA LEU A 166 -4.74 -16.93 22.74
C LEU A 166 -4.46 -16.43 21.32
N TYR A 167 -4.04 -15.18 21.16
CA TYR A 167 -3.80 -14.53 19.88
C TYR A 167 -2.32 -14.47 19.49
N ARG A 168 -1.43 -15.18 20.21
CA ARG A 168 -0.05 -15.32 19.76
C ARG A 168 0.00 -16.03 18.40
N VAL A 169 0.55 -15.37 17.39
CA VAL A 169 0.79 -15.99 16.09
C VAL A 169 2.07 -16.81 16.13
N GLN A 170 2.06 -17.95 15.44
CA GLN A 170 3.27 -18.73 15.15
C GLN A 170 3.51 -18.77 13.65
N LYS A 171 2.54 -19.32 12.92
CA LYS A 171 2.51 -19.32 11.46
C LYS A 171 1.08 -19.56 10.99
N MET A 172 0.50 -18.54 10.36
CA MET A 172 -0.81 -18.66 9.73
C MET A 172 -0.74 -19.57 8.50
N LYS A 173 -1.85 -20.22 8.19
CA LYS A 173 -2.01 -20.99 6.95
C LYS A 173 -3.47 -21.07 6.55
N PHE A 174 -3.72 -21.20 5.25
CA PHE A 174 -5.04 -21.62 4.79
C PHE A 174 -5.38 -23.01 5.34
N LYS A 175 -6.67 -23.23 5.60
CA LYS A 175 -7.17 -24.52 6.06
C LYS A 175 -6.85 -25.64 5.07
N SER A 176 -6.96 -25.36 3.77
CA SER A 176 -6.45 -26.23 2.70
C SER A 176 -6.06 -25.39 1.47
N ARG A 177 -5.48 -26.02 0.45
CA ARG A 177 -5.15 -25.31 -0.80
C ARG A 177 -6.39 -24.86 -1.57
N ASP A 178 -7.49 -25.61 -1.43
CA ASP A 178 -8.75 -25.39 -2.16
C ASP A 178 -9.73 -24.50 -1.37
N ASP A 179 -9.55 -24.42 -0.05
CA ASP A 179 -10.36 -23.59 0.85
C ASP A 179 -9.52 -22.41 1.37
N ARG A 180 -9.59 -21.29 0.63
CA ARG A 180 -8.99 -20.01 1.04
C ARG A 180 -9.93 -19.14 1.87
N SER A 181 -11.20 -19.51 2.04
CA SER A 181 -12.16 -18.76 2.86
C SER A 181 -11.82 -18.81 4.36
N THR A 182 -11.00 -19.78 4.75
CA THR A 182 -10.63 -20.05 6.14
C THR A 182 -9.12 -20.02 6.35
N ILE A 183 -8.67 -19.24 7.34
CA ILE A 183 -7.28 -19.18 7.81
C ILE A 183 -7.20 -19.78 9.21
N VAL A 184 -6.33 -20.78 9.36
CA VAL A 184 -5.90 -21.26 10.67
C VAL A 184 -4.87 -20.25 11.19
N TYR A 185 -5.28 -19.44 12.16
CA TYR A 185 -4.46 -18.37 12.72
C TYR A 185 -3.36 -18.95 13.63
N ASN A 186 -3.76 -19.83 14.56
CA ASN A 186 -2.86 -20.64 15.38
C ASN A 186 -3.54 -21.97 15.79
N SER A 187 -3.04 -22.67 16.81
CA SER A 187 -3.61 -23.94 17.27
C SER A 187 -4.97 -23.81 17.96
N ARG A 188 -5.37 -22.59 18.37
CA ARG A 188 -6.61 -22.32 19.11
C ARG A 188 -7.63 -21.53 18.31
N VAL A 189 -7.16 -20.59 17.47
CA VAL A 189 -7.99 -19.63 16.75
C VAL A 189 -7.98 -19.95 15.26
N THR A 190 -9.17 -19.99 14.67
CA THR A 190 -9.39 -20.07 13.22
C THR A 190 -10.36 -18.98 12.81
N VAL A 191 -10.06 -18.29 11.71
CA VAL A 191 -10.95 -17.27 11.15
C VAL A 191 -11.52 -17.74 9.81
N SER A 192 -12.81 -17.53 9.58
CA SER A 192 -13.53 -17.89 8.36
C SER A 192 -14.32 -16.71 7.78
N GLU A 193 -15.05 -16.98 6.68
CA GLU A 193 -15.83 -15.99 5.93
C GLU A 193 -14.99 -14.91 5.24
N ILE A 194 -13.76 -15.24 4.83
CA ILE A 194 -12.94 -14.35 3.99
C ILE A 194 -13.47 -14.42 2.55
N PRO A 195 -13.97 -13.30 1.98
CA PRO A 195 -14.52 -13.33 0.62
C PRO A 195 -13.44 -13.59 -0.43
N GLU A 196 -13.74 -14.44 -1.43
CA GLU A 196 -12.80 -14.74 -2.52
C GLU A 196 -12.33 -13.47 -3.25
N ARG A 197 -13.21 -12.48 -3.37
CA ARG A 197 -12.91 -11.19 -4.01
C ARG A 197 -11.74 -10.44 -3.34
N ALA A 198 -11.51 -10.62 -2.04
CA ALA A 198 -10.40 -9.99 -1.34
C ALA A 198 -9.03 -10.42 -1.89
N TYR A 199 -8.93 -11.64 -2.45
CA TYR A 199 -7.69 -12.12 -3.06
C TYR A 199 -7.40 -11.52 -4.45
N ARG A 200 -8.35 -10.78 -5.05
CA ARG A 200 -8.12 -10.10 -6.34
C ARG A 200 -7.18 -8.92 -6.23
N TYR A 201 -7.07 -8.31 -5.05
CA TYR A 201 -6.12 -7.22 -4.83
C TYR A 201 -4.70 -7.77 -4.70
N GLN A 202 -3.97 -7.76 -5.82
CA GLN A 202 -2.60 -8.27 -5.93
C GLN A 202 -1.57 -7.15 -5.72
N LEU A 203 -0.54 -7.46 -4.92
CA LEU A 203 0.61 -6.62 -4.61
C LEU A 203 1.89 -7.43 -4.91
N GLY A 204 2.42 -7.28 -6.11
CA GLY A 204 3.48 -8.13 -6.62
C GLY A 204 2.98 -9.55 -6.87
N ALA A 205 3.67 -10.55 -6.30
CA ALA A 205 3.34 -11.96 -6.51
C ALA A 205 2.23 -12.52 -5.59
N ARG A 206 1.66 -11.72 -4.69
CA ARG A 206 0.70 -12.17 -3.67
C ARG A 206 -0.44 -11.18 -3.49
N SER A 207 -1.59 -11.67 -3.06
CA SER A 207 -2.66 -10.80 -2.56
C SER A 207 -2.25 -10.12 -1.25
N ALA A 208 -2.89 -9.00 -0.92
CA ALA A 208 -2.67 -8.32 0.36
C ALA A 208 -2.91 -9.25 1.58
N VAL A 209 -3.93 -10.11 1.53
CA VAL A 209 -4.20 -11.11 2.57
C VAL A 209 -3.07 -12.14 2.68
N GLU A 210 -2.55 -12.63 1.54
CA GLU A 210 -1.43 -13.58 1.54
C GLU A 210 -0.12 -12.95 2.05
N TRP A 211 0.07 -11.64 1.90
CA TRP A 211 1.19 -10.93 2.51
C TRP A 211 1.16 -10.99 4.03
N ILE A 212 -0.01 -10.84 4.65
CA ILE A 212 -0.15 -10.97 6.11
C ILE A 212 0.23 -12.38 6.55
N ILE A 213 -0.26 -13.42 5.86
CA ILE A 213 0.10 -14.82 6.14
C ILE A 213 1.62 -15.05 6.00
N ASP A 214 2.26 -14.45 5.00
CA ASP A 214 3.69 -14.65 4.72
C ASP A 214 4.61 -13.89 5.68
N ARG A 215 4.24 -12.66 6.07
CA ARG A 215 5.08 -11.78 6.89
C ARG A 215 4.87 -11.96 8.39
N TYR A 216 3.63 -12.15 8.85
CA TYR A 216 3.31 -12.32 10.27
C TYR A 216 3.46 -13.78 10.71
N GLN A 217 4.71 -14.25 10.74
CA GLN A 217 5.08 -15.55 11.30
C GLN A 217 6.42 -15.44 12.03
N VAL A 218 6.58 -16.22 13.10
CA VAL A 218 7.83 -16.29 13.85
C VAL A 218 8.89 -16.95 12.98
N LYS A 219 9.99 -16.26 12.74
CA LYS A 219 11.13 -16.75 11.94
C LYS A 219 12.43 -16.52 12.70
N THR A 220 13.32 -17.51 12.67
CA THR A 220 14.68 -17.38 13.18
C THR A 220 15.65 -17.43 12.03
N ASP A 221 16.49 -16.41 11.87
CA ASP A 221 17.58 -16.47 10.92
C ASP A 221 18.63 -17.48 11.39
N LYS A 222 19.00 -18.43 10.53
CA LYS A 222 19.86 -19.55 10.91
C LYS A 222 21.31 -19.13 11.16
N ALA A 223 21.78 -18.08 10.49
CA ALA A 223 23.18 -17.66 10.55
C ALA A 223 23.44 -16.79 11.78
N SER A 224 22.58 -15.81 12.02
CA SER A 224 22.69 -14.87 13.14
C SER A 224 22.01 -15.36 14.43
N GLY A 225 21.04 -16.27 14.32
CA GLY A 225 20.20 -16.71 15.44
C GLY A 225 19.15 -15.67 15.85
N ILE A 226 19.03 -14.54 15.15
CA ILE A 226 18.07 -13.49 15.49
C ILE A 226 16.65 -14.00 15.20
N VAL A 227 15.78 -13.87 16.21
CA VAL A 227 14.35 -14.19 16.11
C VAL A 227 13.60 -12.93 15.69
N ASN A 228 12.84 -13.04 14.61
CA ASN A 228 11.83 -12.07 14.21
C ASN A 228 10.47 -12.61 14.66
N ASP A 229 9.93 -12.04 15.73
CA ASP A 229 8.65 -12.39 16.30
C ASP A 229 7.66 -11.21 16.12
N PRO A 230 6.64 -11.33 15.25
CA PRO A 230 5.70 -10.24 15.01
C PRO A 230 4.79 -9.95 16.22
N ASN A 231 4.73 -10.83 17.22
CA ASN A 231 3.95 -10.59 18.43
C ASN A 231 4.58 -9.49 19.32
N ASP A 232 5.86 -9.17 19.12
CA ASP A 232 6.56 -8.14 19.90
C ASP A 232 6.32 -6.72 19.34
N TRP A 233 5.60 -6.60 18.23
CA TRP A 233 5.35 -5.32 17.55
C TRP A 233 4.32 -4.44 18.26
N SER A 234 3.32 -5.04 18.90
CA SER A 234 2.22 -4.33 19.55
C SER A 234 1.93 -4.91 20.92
N GLU A 235 1.60 -4.04 21.88
CA GLU A 235 1.11 -4.46 23.20
C GLU A 235 -0.32 -5.00 23.15
N ASP A 236 -1.08 -4.71 22.08
CA ASP A 236 -2.42 -5.25 21.88
C ASP A 236 -2.35 -6.70 21.34
N PRO A 237 -2.77 -7.71 22.12
CA PRO A 237 -2.75 -9.11 21.68
C PRO A 237 -3.55 -9.36 20.40
N ARG A 238 -4.58 -8.55 20.12
CA ARG A 238 -5.45 -8.70 18.96
C ARG A 238 -4.94 -7.98 17.72
N TYR A 239 -3.84 -7.23 17.80
CA TYR A 239 -3.34 -6.41 16.70
C TYR A 239 -3.26 -7.19 15.37
N ILE A 240 -2.65 -8.38 15.37
CA ILE A 240 -2.39 -9.14 14.13
C ILE A 240 -3.69 -9.74 13.55
N ILE A 241 -4.58 -10.27 14.41
CA ILE A 241 -5.85 -10.85 13.94
C ILE A 241 -6.82 -9.76 13.46
N ASP A 242 -6.85 -8.61 14.12
CA ASP A 242 -7.66 -7.48 13.69
C ASP A 242 -7.07 -6.85 12.42
N LEU A 243 -5.73 -6.77 12.31
CA LEU A 243 -5.04 -6.36 11.07
C LEU A 243 -5.43 -7.26 9.89
N LEU A 244 -5.52 -8.57 10.08
CA LEU A 244 -5.98 -9.48 9.04
C LEU A 244 -7.40 -9.09 8.56
N GLY A 245 -8.32 -8.82 9.48
CA GLY A 245 -9.65 -8.31 9.15
C GLY A 245 -9.63 -6.95 8.44
N ARG A 246 -8.75 -6.02 8.85
CA ARG A 246 -8.57 -4.72 8.19
C ARG A 246 -8.06 -4.87 6.75
N ILE A 247 -7.12 -5.77 6.52
CA ILE A 247 -6.58 -6.05 5.19
C ILE A 247 -7.64 -6.68 4.27
N VAL A 248 -8.56 -7.47 4.79
CA VAL A 248 -9.73 -7.93 4.02
C VAL A 248 -10.59 -6.73 3.60
N THR A 249 -10.91 -5.80 4.50
CA THR A 249 -11.62 -4.55 4.16
C THR A 249 -10.90 -3.74 3.09
N VAL A 250 -9.61 -3.45 3.30
CA VAL A 250 -8.77 -2.72 2.34
C VAL A 250 -8.80 -3.39 0.98
N SER A 251 -8.67 -4.72 0.92
CA SER A 251 -8.67 -5.45 -0.34
C SER A 251 -10.00 -5.33 -1.09
N LEU A 252 -11.12 -5.41 -0.37
CA LEU A 252 -12.46 -5.29 -0.97
C LEU A 252 -12.73 -3.87 -1.44
N GLU A 253 -12.41 -2.86 -0.63
CA GLU A 253 -12.60 -1.45 -0.99
C GLU A 253 -11.69 -1.04 -2.16
N THR A 254 -10.45 -1.52 -2.20
CA THR A 254 -9.56 -1.29 -3.35
C THR A 254 -10.12 -1.89 -4.62
N VAL A 255 -10.66 -3.12 -4.55
CA VAL A 255 -11.33 -3.74 -5.71
C VAL A 255 -12.54 -2.91 -6.14
N ASP A 256 -13.38 -2.47 -5.21
CA ASP A 256 -14.56 -1.65 -5.53
C ASP A 256 -14.17 -0.31 -6.19
N ILE A 257 -13.11 0.35 -5.71
CA ILE A 257 -12.62 1.61 -6.32
C ILE A 257 -12.07 1.36 -7.74
N VAL A 258 -11.32 0.27 -7.93
CA VAL A 258 -10.72 -0.07 -9.24
C VAL A 258 -11.77 -0.49 -10.25
N GLU A 259 -12.76 -1.29 -9.86
CA GLU A 259 -13.87 -1.71 -10.72
C GLU A 259 -14.79 -0.53 -11.09
N ALA A 260 -14.80 0.53 -10.28
CA ALA A 260 -15.57 1.76 -10.54
C ALA A 260 -14.83 2.81 -11.41
N LEU A 261 -13.57 2.57 -11.79
CA LEU A 261 -12.84 3.48 -12.67
C LEU A 261 -13.51 3.55 -14.05
N PRO A 262 -13.58 4.74 -14.67
CA PRO A 262 -14.07 4.86 -16.04
C PRO A 262 -13.09 4.20 -17.04
N PRO A 263 -13.56 3.86 -18.25
CA PRO A 263 -12.68 3.42 -19.32
C PRO A 263 -11.55 4.42 -19.59
N MET A 264 -10.35 3.93 -19.88
CA MET A 264 -9.20 4.80 -20.15
C MET A 264 -9.24 5.33 -21.59
N GLU A 265 -9.88 6.48 -21.80
CA GLU A 265 -9.86 7.21 -23.07
C GLU A 265 -8.72 8.22 -23.09
N ILE A 266 -7.65 7.93 -23.84
CA ILE A 266 -6.49 8.81 -23.97
C ILE A 266 -6.82 10.01 -24.87
N LEU A 267 -6.47 11.22 -24.44
CA LEU A 267 -6.57 12.41 -25.27
C LEU A 267 -5.49 12.40 -26.35
N ASP A 268 -5.90 12.58 -27.61
CA ASP A 268 -4.97 12.75 -28.73
C ASP A 268 -4.07 13.98 -28.49
N ALA A 269 -2.78 13.79 -28.72
CA ALA A 269 -1.73 14.80 -28.48
C ALA A 269 -1.75 15.97 -29.47
#